data_AF-A0AAV8YB94-F1
#
_entry.id   AF-A0AAV8YB94-F1
#
_cell.length_a   1.000
_cell.length_b   1.000
_cell.length_c   1.000
_cell.angle_alpha   90.00
_cell.angle_beta   90.00
_cell.angle_gamma   90.00
#
_symmetry.space_group_name_H-M   'P 1'
#
loop_
_entity.id
_entity.type
_entity.pdbx_description
1 polymer ?
#
loop_
_entity_poly.entity_id
_entity_poly.type
_entity_poly.pdbx_seq_one_letter_code
_entity_poly.pdbx_strand_id
1 'polypeptide(L)'
;LVIGQSYDEESSEIREESDPTDCLSDRNVALSEGYHQLYVPECTPDGRYQKELLQFLHTKMSEIINGNSSFNSLAWIASKEEQAATWSFVVFDKNKNKMLEKSEWKAFKDMVGSVKGLRKCGKKLPRYCDSNKDRQISMTEWLECLNVQQ
;
A
#
# COMPACT_ATOMS: atom_id res chain seq x y z
N LEU A 1 -48.40 32.18 -0.66
CA LEU A 1 -47.62 30.94 -0.83
C LEU A 1 -46.34 31.08 -0.02
N VAL A 2 -46.29 30.48 1.17
CA VAL A 2 -45.07 30.33 1.96
C VAL A 2 -45.03 28.88 2.44
N ILE A 3 -43.83 28.33 2.37
CA ILE A 3 -43.38 26.94 2.46
C ILE A 3 -43.57 26.40 3.88
N GLY A 4 -43.84 25.10 4.00
CA GLY A 4 -43.67 24.36 5.25
C GLY A 4 -44.35 22.99 5.25
N GLN A 5 -43.74 21.99 4.61
CA GLN A 5 -44.05 20.59 4.91
C GLN A 5 -42.79 19.94 5.50
N SER A 6 -42.98 19.45 6.71
CA SER A 6 -42.12 18.59 7.51
C SER A 6 -41.79 17.30 6.75
N TYR A 7 -40.50 16.98 6.67
CA TYR A 7 -40.02 15.65 6.29
C TYR A 7 -39.35 15.03 7.51
N ASP A 8 -40.07 14.15 8.19
CA ASP A 8 -39.47 13.09 9.01
C ASP A 8 -39.22 11.91 8.09
N GLU A 9 -37.95 11.52 7.88
CA GLU A 9 -37.63 10.22 7.31
C GLU A 9 -36.28 9.72 7.86
N GLU A 10 -36.43 8.98 8.96
CA GLU A 10 -35.85 7.66 9.17
C GLU A 10 -34.33 7.50 9.07
N SER A 11 -33.76 7.50 10.28
CA SER A 11 -32.52 6.84 10.69
C SER A 11 -32.27 5.51 9.94
N SER A 12 -31.32 5.53 9.01
CA SER A 12 -30.61 4.31 8.62
C SER A 12 -29.33 4.21 9.42
N GLU A 13 -29.45 3.60 10.61
CA GLU A 13 -28.31 2.95 11.26
C GLU A 13 -27.77 1.92 10.26
N ILE A 14 -26.67 2.26 9.61
CA ILE A 14 -25.88 1.30 8.85
C ILE A 14 -25.38 0.30 9.89
N ARG A 15 -26.07 -0.84 9.99
CA ARG A 15 -25.62 -1.99 10.76
C ARG A 15 -24.26 -2.38 10.19
N GLU A 16 -23.21 -2.15 10.96
CA GLU A 16 -21.91 -2.76 10.71
C GLU A 16 -22.11 -4.26 10.84
N GLU A 17 -22.29 -4.91 9.70
CA GLU A 17 -22.35 -6.36 9.59
C GLU A 17 -21.00 -6.89 10.09
N SER A 18 -21.01 -7.54 11.24
CA SER A 18 -19.82 -8.10 11.87
C SER A 18 -19.26 -9.21 10.97
N ASP A 19 -18.24 -8.86 10.20
CA ASP A 19 -17.46 -9.75 9.35
C ASP A 19 -16.92 -10.92 10.21
N PRO A 20 -17.13 -12.21 9.85
CA PRO A 20 -16.95 -13.36 10.76
C PRO A 20 -15.49 -13.72 11.09
N THR A 21 -14.53 -12.81 10.95
CA THR A 21 -13.13 -13.03 11.33
C THR A 21 -12.54 -11.72 11.83
N ASP A 22 -12.74 -11.46 13.12
CA ASP A 22 -12.24 -10.27 13.79
C ASP A 22 -10.70 -10.29 13.82
N CYS A 23 -10.08 -9.47 12.97
CA CYS A 23 -8.64 -9.33 12.84
C CYS A 23 -7.93 -8.98 14.17
N LEU A 24 -8.67 -8.51 15.19
CA LEU A 24 -8.14 -8.29 16.54
C LEU A 24 -7.77 -9.60 17.24
N SER A 25 -8.49 -10.69 16.98
CA SER A 25 -8.22 -12.02 17.55
C SER A 25 -6.97 -12.64 16.93
N ASP A 26 -6.83 -12.58 15.61
CA ASP A 26 -5.66 -13.08 14.90
C ASP A 26 -4.39 -12.29 15.23
N ARG A 27 -4.52 -10.98 15.49
CA ARG A 27 -3.42 -10.12 15.97
C ARG A 27 -2.91 -10.58 17.33
N ASN A 28 -3.79 -10.95 18.24
CA ASN A 28 -3.38 -11.41 19.57
C ASN A 28 -2.64 -12.76 19.49
N VAL A 29 -2.98 -13.61 18.52
CA VAL A 29 -2.26 -14.86 18.23
C VAL A 29 -0.89 -14.58 17.60
N ALA A 30 -0.80 -13.68 16.61
CA ALA A 30 0.49 -13.34 16.00
C ALA A 30 1.48 -12.68 16.98
N LEU A 31 0.97 -11.88 17.92
CA LEU A 31 1.74 -11.31 19.02
C LEU A 31 2.14 -12.37 20.07
N SER A 32 1.29 -13.39 20.32
CA SER A 32 1.65 -14.47 21.25
C SER A 32 2.71 -15.41 20.68
N GLU A 33 2.77 -15.57 19.35
CA GLU A 33 3.72 -16.46 18.65
C GLU A 33 5.05 -15.77 18.28
N GLY A 34 5.27 -14.51 18.68
CA GLY A 34 6.59 -13.86 18.58
C GLY A 34 6.96 -13.27 17.22
N TYR A 35 6.06 -13.24 16.23
CA TYR A 35 6.28 -12.66 14.90
C TYR A 35 6.13 -11.12 14.90
N HIS A 36 7.00 -10.43 15.64
CA HIS A 36 6.89 -8.98 15.85
C HIS A 36 7.54 -8.10 14.78
N GLN A 37 8.30 -8.68 13.83
CA GLN A 37 9.33 -7.89 13.16
C GLN A 37 9.28 -7.76 11.63
N LEU A 38 8.32 -8.33 10.90
CA LEU A 38 8.29 -8.17 9.43
C LEU A 38 6.92 -8.29 8.77
N TYR A 39 5.85 -8.11 9.54
CA TYR A 39 4.51 -8.40 9.06
C TYR A 39 3.59 -7.19 9.20
N VAL A 40 2.96 -6.78 8.10
CA VAL A 40 1.97 -5.70 8.13
C VAL A 40 0.68 -6.26 8.77
N PRO A 41 0.34 -5.94 10.03
CA PRO A 41 -0.61 -6.73 10.82
C PRO A 41 -2.07 -6.69 10.32
N GLU A 42 -2.37 -5.85 9.34
CA GLU A 42 -3.69 -5.72 8.72
C GLU A 42 -3.71 -6.20 7.25
N CYS A 43 -2.61 -6.77 6.75
CA CYS A 43 -2.45 -7.13 5.35
C CYS A 43 -2.15 -8.62 5.23
N THR A 44 -3.21 -9.41 5.03
CA THR A 44 -3.23 -10.83 4.63
C THR A 44 -1.92 -11.62 4.84
N PRO A 45 -1.83 -12.49 5.87
CA PRO A 45 -0.57 -13.17 6.24
C PRO A 45 -0.05 -14.09 5.16
N ASP A 46 -0.95 -14.50 4.28
CA ASP A 46 -0.72 -15.37 3.14
C ASP A 46 -0.16 -14.63 1.91
N GLY A 47 0.18 -13.34 2.02
CA GLY A 47 0.88 -12.59 0.98
C GLY A 47 0.00 -12.04 -0.15
N ARG A 48 -1.34 -12.24 -0.09
CA ARG A 48 -2.30 -11.71 -1.08
C ARG A 48 -2.16 -10.21 -1.29
N TYR A 49 -2.07 -9.44 -0.21
CA TYR A 49 -1.89 -7.99 -0.26
C TYR A 49 -0.62 -7.59 -1.02
N GLN A 50 0.53 -8.21 -0.70
CA GLN A 50 1.78 -7.96 -1.42
C GLN A 50 1.62 -8.23 -2.91
N LYS A 51 1.02 -9.38 -3.26
CA LYS A 51 0.78 -9.76 -4.65
C LYS A 51 -0.14 -8.78 -5.36
N GLU A 52 -1.26 -8.39 -4.76
CA GLU A 52 -2.20 -7.42 -5.32
C GLU A 52 -1.57 -6.03 -5.47
N LEU A 53 -0.76 -5.61 -4.48
CA LEU A 53 -0.04 -4.35 -4.51
C LEU A 53 0.99 -4.34 -5.65
N LEU A 54 1.84 -5.36 -5.74
CA LEU A 54 2.85 -5.47 -6.79
C LEU A 54 2.21 -5.58 -8.18
N GLN A 55 1.11 -6.32 -8.31
CA GLN A 55 0.33 -6.37 -9.54
C GLN A 55 -0.21 -5.00 -9.93
N PHE A 56 -0.80 -4.27 -8.97
CA PHE A 56 -1.29 -2.92 -9.19
C PHE A 56 -0.17 -1.95 -9.62
N LEU A 57 0.98 -1.99 -8.95
CA LEU A 57 2.14 -1.19 -9.29
C LEU A 57 2.69 -1.55 -10.68
N HIS A 58 2.76 -2.84 -11.02
CA HIS A 58 3.15 -3.29 -12.35
C HIS A 58 2.18 -2.78 -13.43
N THR A 59 0.87 -2.79 -13.16
CA THR A 59 -0.13 -2.21 -14.08
C THR A 59 0.13 -0.72 -14.29
N LYS A 60 0.39 0.04 -13.22
CA LYS A 60 0.72 1.47 -13.33
C LYS A 60 2.03 1.75 -14.05
N MET A 61 3.05 0.93 -13.82
CA MET A 61 4.29 0.96 -14.57
C MET A 61 4.02 0.75 -16.08
N SER A 62 3.27 -0.28 -16.42
CA SER A 62 2.97 -0.66 -17.81
C SER A 62 2.18 0.41 -18.57
N GLU A 63 1.24 1.08 -17.88
CA GLU A 63 0.49 2.22 -18.43
C GLU A 63 1.42 3.35 -18.89
N ILE A 64 2.53 3.59 -18.17
CA ILE A 64 3.48 4.66 -18.47
C ILE A 64 4.50 4.21 -19.54
N ILE A 65 4.99 2.96 -19.47
CA ILE A 65 6.00 2.44 -20.41
C ILE A 65 5.47 2.39 -21.84
N ASN A 66 4.21 2.02 -22.04
CA ASN A 66 3.58 2.04 -23.36
C ASN A 66 3.49 3.45 -23.98
N GLY A 67 3.79 4.51 -23.21
CA GLY A 67 3.87 5.90 -23.68
C GLY A 67 5.26 6.53 -23.71
N ASN A 68 6.32 5.89 -23.16
CA ASN A 68 7.66 6.49 -23.08
C ASN A 68 8.80 5.45 -23.00
N SER A 69 9.76 5.53 -23.93
CA SER A 69 10.84 4.55 -24.18
C SER A 69 11.99 4.55 -23.16
N SER A 70 12.02 5.50 -22.23
CA SER A 70 13.12 5.70 -21.28
C SER A 70 13.25 4.62 -20.19
N PHE A 71 12.26 3.73 -20.05
CA PHE A 71 12.23 2.64 -19.06
C PHE A 71 12.54 1.24 -19.63
N ASN A 72 12.87 1.12 -20.93
CA ASN A 72 13.30 -0.15 -21.54
C ASN A 72 14.55 -0.77 -20.87
N SER A 73 15.29 0.01 -20.08
CA SER A 73 16.45 -0.46 -19.31
C SER A 73 16.10 -1.38 -18.13
N LEU A 74 14.82 -1.48 -17.73
CA LEU A 74 14.36 -2.41 -16.70
C LEU A 74 13.99 -3.80 -17.25
N ALA A 75 14.05 -4.01 -18.57
CA ALA A 75 13.60 -5.26 -19.20
C ALA A 75 14.59 -6.43 -19.06
N TRP A 76 15.85 -6.18 -18.68
CA TRP A 76 16.94 -7.18 -18.66
C TRP A 76 17.35 -7.60 -17.24
N ILE A 77 16.78 -6.95 -16.24
CA ILE A 77 17.03 -7.17 -14.83
C ILE A 77 15.64 -7.40 -14.25
N ALA A 78 15.49 -8.41 -13.39
CA ALA A 78 14.38 -8.53 -12.46
C ALA A 78 13.08 -9.24 -12.90
N SER A 79 12.44 -9.85 -11.89
CA SER A 79 11.06 -10.34 -11.93
C SER A 79 10.04 -9.20 -12.14
N LYS A 80 8.79 -9.50 -12.48
CA LYS A 80 7.74 -8.46 -12.64
C LYS A 80 7.52 -7.68 -11.34
N GLU A 81 7.62 -8.38 -10.23
CA GLU A 81 7.52 -7.89 -8.87
C GLU A 81 8.63 -6.89 -8.58
N GLU A 82 9.87 -7.24 -8.91
CA GLU A 82 11.03 -6.40 -8.68
C GLU A 82 11.08 -5.19 -9.62
N GLN A 83 10.64 -5.33 -10.88
CA GLN A 83 10.44 -4.20 -11.78
C GLN A 83 9.41 -3.21 -11.20
N ALA A 84 8.27 -3.72 -10.72
CA ALA A 84 7.22 -2.89 -10.14
C ALA A 84 7.68 -2.18 -8.86
N ALA A 85 8.38 -2.89 -7.97
CA ALA A 85 8.91 -2.33 -6.73
C ALA A 85 9.96 -1.25 -7.02
N THR A 86 10.93 -1.53 -7.90
CA THR A 86 11.99 -0.59 -8.30
C THR A 86 11.41 0.65 -8.99
N TRP A 87 10.52 0.45 -9.98
CA TRP A 87 9.85 1.55 -10.67
C TRP A 87 9.06 2.43 -9.71
N SER A 88 8.31 1.81 -8.79
CA SER A 88 7.49 2.56 -7.84
C SER A 88 8.35 3.46 -6.94
N PHE A 89 9.50 2.97 -6.47
CA PHE A 89 10.44 3.77 -5.69
C PHE A 89 10.90 5.00 -6.48
N VAL A 90 11.36 4.80 -7.72
CA VAL A 90 11.86 5.86 -8.60
C VAL A 90 10.77 6.90 -8.92
N VAL A 91 9.51 6.48 -9.04
CA VAL A 91 8.40 7.39 -9.32
C VAL A 91 8.00 8.21 -8.11
N PHE A 92 8.14 7.67 -6.89
CA PHE A 92 7.78 8.38 -5.67
C PHE A 92 8.90 9.27 -5.12
N ASP A 93 10.17 8.94 -5.39
CA ASP A 93 11.35 9.77 -5.08
C ASP A 93 11.43 10.97 -6.04
N LYS A 94 10.66 12.02 -5.73
CA LYS A 94 10.52 13.22 -6.58
C LYS A 94 11.74 14.10 -6.51
N ASN A 95 12.34 14.20 -5.33
CA ASN A 95 13.53 15.02 -5.12
C ASN A 95 14.83 14.28 -5.53
N LYS A 96 14.74 12.99 -5.87
CA LYS A 96 15.85 12.12 -6.34
C LYS A 96 16.97 11.99 -5.31
N ASN A 97 16.63 12.08 -4.03
CA ASN A 97 17.57 11.94 -2.92
C ASN A 97 17.83 10.45 -2.59
N LYS A 98 17.18 9.51 -3.28
CA LYS A 98 17.23 8.06 -3.07
C LYS A 98 16.60 7.60 -1.76
N MET A 99 15.69 8.39 -1.19
CA MET A 99 15.02 8.13 0.07
C MET A 99 13.57 8.63 0.00
N LEU A 100 12.58 7.77 0.24
CA LEU A 100 11.18 8.23 0.28
C LEU A 100 10.89 8.94 1.59
N GLU A 101 10.81 10.27 1.55
CA GLU A 101 10.56 11.08 2.73
C GLU A 101 9.06 11.20 3.03
N LYS A 102 8.73 11.61 4.25
CA LYS A 102 7.34 11.83 4.69
C LYS A 102 6.51 12.73 3.77
N SER A 103 7.16 13.71 3.12
CA SER A 103 6.57 14.59 2.11
C SER A 103 6.11 13.84 0.85
N GLU A 104 6.82 12.77 0.48
CA GLU A 104 6.60 11.96 -0.72
C GLU A 104 5.64 10.79 -0.46
N TRP A 105 5.54 10.33 0.79
CA TRP A 105 4.58 9.29 1.19
C TRP A 105 3.14 9.62 0.79
N LYS A 106 2.79 10.92 0.71
CA LYS A 106 1.46 11.34 0.30
C LYS A 106 1.09 10.82 -1.10
N ALA A 107 2.01 10.90 -2.06
CA ALA A 107 1.76 10.46 -3.44
C ALA A 107 1.44 8.96 -3.49
N PHE A 108 2.23 8.15 -2.78
CA PHE A 108 1.98 6.72 -2.65
C PHE A 108 0.62 6.43 -1.99
N LYS A 109 0.34 7.04 -0.83
CA LYS A 109 -0.91 6.84 -0.08
C LYS A 109 -2.16 7.22 -0.87
N ASP A 110 -2.08 8.28 -1.66
CA ASP A 110 -3.20 8.71 -2.51
C ASP A 110 -3.42 7.70 -3.65
N MET A 111 -2.34 7.18 -4.26
CA MET A 111 -2.42 6.17 -5.32
C MET A 111 -3.07 4.86 -4.82
N VAL A 112 -2.53 4.24 -3.76
CA VAL A 112 -3.08 2.99 -3.21
C VAL A 112 -4.41 3.19 -2.49
N GLY A 113 -4.66 4.40 -1.99
CA GLY A 113 -5.91 4.78 -1.34
C GLY A 113 -7.13 4.77 -2.27
N SER A 114 -6.90 4.85 -3.58
CA SER A 114 -7.94 4.77 -4.61
C SER A 114 -8.44 3.34 -4.87
N VAL A 115 -7.69 2.32 -4.44
CA VAL A 115 -8.01 0.90 -4.65
C VAL A 115 -8.61 0.33 -3.38
N LYS A 116 -9.88 -0.12 -3.43
CA LYS A 116 -10.60 -0.61 -2.23
C LYS A 116 -9.83 -1.70 -1.46
N GLY A 117 -9.28 -2.69 -2.16
CA GLY A 117 -8.51 -3.79 -1.56
C GLY A 117 -7.15 -3.37 -0.97
N LEU A 118 -6.54 -2.31 -1.51
CA LEU A 118 -5.22 -1.85 -1.06
C LEU A 118 -5.28 -0.70 -0.06
N ARG A 119 -6.42 -0.01 0.07
CA ARG A 119 -6.54 1.27 0.77
C ARG A 119 -6.15 1.22 2.26
N LYS A 120 -6.64 0.23 3.02
CA LYS A 120 -6.43 0.16 4.48
C LYS A 120 -4.95 0.00 4.80
N CYS A 121 -4.35 -1.03 4.21
CA CYS A 121 -2.94 -1.40 4.27
C CYS A 121 -2.00 -0.36 3.65
N GLY A 122 -2.28 0.02 2.40
CA GLY A 122 -1.42 0.91 1.63
C GLY A 122 -1.28 2.28 2.26
N LYS A 123 -2.28 2.78 2.99
CA LYS A 123 -2.13 4.05 3.73
C LYS A 123 -1.12 3.99 4.87
N LYS A 124 -0.87 2.81 5.43
CA LYS A 124 0.05 2.59 6.55
C LYS A 124 1.42 2.07 6.09
N LEU A 125 1.51 1.46 4.90
CA LEU A 125 2.71 0.82 4.36
C LEU A 125 4.01 1.64 4.50
N PRO A 126 4.09 2.94 4.16
CA PRO A 126 5.36 3.68 4.29
C PRO A 126 5.93 3.66 5.70
N ARG A 127 5.05 3.70 6.70
CA ARG A 127 5.47 3.65 8.11
C ARG A 127 5.89 2.26 8.56
N TYR A 128 5.46 1.22 7.86
CA TYR A 128 5.89 -0.16 8.11
C TYR A 128 7.21 -0.47 7.43
N CYS A 129 7.46 0.10 6.25
CA CYS A 129 8.72 -0.09 5.55
C CYS A 129 9.87 0.68 6.21
N ASP A 130 9.61 1.82 6.86
CA ASP A 130 10.56 2.59 7.70
C ASP A 130 10.95 1.78 8.95
N SER A 131 11.91 0.86 8.78
CA SER A 131 12.27 -0.17 9.75
C SER A 131 13.22 0.38 10.81
N ASN A 132 14.13 1.26 10.39
CA ASN A 132 15.07 1.95 11.29
C ASN A 132 14.43 3.17 11.99
N LYS A 133 13.20 3.56 11.62
CA LYS A 133 12.40 4.65 12.20
C LYS A 133 13.01 6.04 12.01
N ASP A 134 13.78 6.24 10.95
CA ASP A 134 14.40 7.52 10.61
C ASP A 134 13.45 8.47 9.84
N ARG A 135 12.22 8.01 9.53
CA ARG A 135 11.18 8.72 8.76
C ARG A 135 11.50 8.90 7.28
N GLN A 136 12.45 8.13 6.80
CA GLN A 136 12.81 7.97 5.42
C GLN A 136 12.68 6.47 5.09
N ILE A 137 12.55 6.14 3.80
CA ILE A 137 12.54 4.74 3.37
C ILE A 137 13.60 4.63 2.29
N SER A 138 14.66 3.90 2.61
CA SER A 138 15.70 3.57 1.64
C SER A 138 15.18 2.57 0.60
N MET A 139 15.88 2.44 -0.53
CA MET A 139 15.56 1.42 -1.53
C MET A 139 15.55 0.01 -0.92
N THR A 140 16.52 -0.28 -0.05
CA THR A 140 16.62 -1.59 0.63
C THR A 140 15.40 -1.86 1.49
N GLU A 141 15.02 -0.91 2.36
CA GLU A 141 13.82 -1.03 3.20
C GLU A 141 12.55 -1.20 2.36
N TRP A 142 12.46 -0.51 1.23
CA TRP A 142 11.33 -0.63 0.32
C TRP A 142 11.23 -2.03 -0.31
N LEU A 143 12.32 -2.56 -0.84
CA LEU A 143 12.35 -3.88 -1.47
C LEU A 143 12.10 -5.00 -0.46
N GLU A 144 12.76 -4.95 0.70
CA GLU A 144 12.57 -5.91 1.79
C GLU A 144 11.12 -5.89 2.31
N CYS A 145 10.54 -4.70 2.50
CA CYS A 145 9.16 -4.51 2.95
C CYS A 145 8.14 -5.10 1.96
N LEU A 146 8.42 -5.04 0.66
CA LEU A 146 7.58 -5.63 -0.38
C LEU A 146 7.87 -7.12 -0.63
N ASN A 147 8.75 -7.72 0.17
CA ASN A 147 9.23 -9.09 0.03
C ASN A 147 9.78 -9.37 -1.39
N VAL A 148 10.47 -8.38 -1.94
CA VAL A 148 11.20 -8.47 -3.20
C VAL A 148 12.65 -8.68 -2.85
N GLN A 149 13.11 -9.93 -2.96
CA GLN A 149 14.52 -10.28 -2.81
C GLN A 149 15.20 -10.14 -4.18
N GLN A 150 16.40 -9.57 -4.17
CA GLN A 150 17.27 -9.38 -5.34
C GLN A 150 17.97 -10.68 -5.73
#